data_AF-A0A523LXQ9-F1
#
_entry.id   AF-A0A523LXQ9-F1
#
_cell.length_a   1.000
_cell.length_b   1.000
_cell.length_c   1.000
_cell.angle_alpha   90.00
_cell.angle_beta   90.00
_cell.angle_gamma   90.00
#
_symmetry.space_group_name_H-M   'P 1'
#
loop_
_entity.id
_entity.type
_entity.pdbx_description
1 polymer ?
#
loop_
_entity_poly.entity_id
_entity_poly.type
_entity_poly.pdbx_seq_one_letter_code
_entity_poly.pdbx_strand_id
1 'polypeptide(L)'
;MPFDLIKIDKSFIDMIGSGGTSENICRTIIRIGHELGKMAIAEGVESHEQAAFLIENGCNFVQGYFYSHPLPWDEFLEFVQQQDFHTQRRKALQIV
;
A
#
# COMPACT_ATOMS: atom_id res chain seq x y z
N MET A 1 15.06 -8.68 -14.81
CA MET A 1 13.62 -8.68 -15.14
C MET A 1 13.10 -7.26 -14.85
N PRO A 2 12.58 -6.50 -15.84
CA PRO A 2 12.28 -5.08 -15.64
C PRO A 2 10.87 -4.91 -15.06
N PHE A 3 10.76 -4.91 -13.75
CA PHE A 3 9.59 -4.41 -13.03
C PHE A 3 10.05 -3.37 -12.02
N ASP A 4 9.16 -2.46 -11.63
CA ASP A 4 9.46 -1.39 -10.67
C ASP A 4 8.78 -1.60 -9.31
N LEU A 5 7.78 -2.47 -9.27
CA LEU A 5 6.88 -2.62 -8.13
C LEU A 5 6.38 -4.07 -7.98
N ILE A 6 6.40 -4.55 -6.74
CA ILE A 6 5.88 -5.87 -6.33
C ILE A 6 4.55 -5.68 -5.63
N LYS A 7 3.57 -6.54 -5.95
CA LYS A 7 2.26 -6.55 -5.30
C LYS A 7 2.20 -7.62 -4.22
N ILE A 8 1.71 -7.26 -3.05
CA ILE A 8 1.38 -8.19 -1.95
C ILE A 8 -0.13 -8.41 -2.01
N ASP A 9 -0.51 -9.64 -2.32
CA ASP A 9 -1.91 -10.03 -2.50
C ASP A 9 -2.72 -9.93 -1.19
N LYS A 10 -4.02 -9.61 -1.34
CA LYS A 10 -4.98 -9.48 -0.23
C LYS A 10 -4.99 -10.67 0.72
N SER A 11 -4.81 -11.89 0.22
CA SER A 11 -4.80 -13.09 1.07
C SER A 11 -3.74 -13.04 2.19
N PHE A 12 -2.63 -12.32 1.99
CA PHE A 12 -1.64 -12.08 3.05
C PHE A 12 -2.02 -10.93 3.97
N ILE A 13 -2.69 -9.91 3.44
CA ILE A 13 -3.14 -8.72 4.18
C ILE A 13 -4.26 -9.07 5.15
N ASP A 14 -5.20 -9.92 4.74
CA ASP A 14 -6.33 -10.38 5.56
C ASP A 14 -5.90 -11.10 6.85
N MET A 15 -4.67 -11.62 6.85
CA MET A 15 -4.12 -12.39 7.97
C MET A 15 -3.24 -11.54 8.91
N ILE A 16 -3.02 -10.26 8.63
CA ILE A 16 -2.31 -9.35 9.55
C ILE A 16 -3.10 -9.26 10.87
N GLY A 17 -2.42 -9.40 12.01
CA GLY A 17 -3.06 -9.42 13.34
C GLY A 17 -3.61 -10.77 13.78
N SER A 18 -3.66 -11.79 12.90
CA SER A 18 -4.12 -13.15 13.22
C SER A 18 -3.01 -14.10 13.66
N GLY A 19 -1.74 -13.69 13.53
CA GLY A 19 -0.56 -14.51 13.84
C GLY A 19 0.62 -14.26 12.90
N GLY A 20 1.84 -14.54 13.38
CA GLY A 20 3.07 -13.99 12.79
C GLY A 20 3.49 -14.52 11.41
N THR A 21 2.93 -15.62 10.88
CA THR A 21 3.39 -16.21 9.60
C THR A 21 3.09 -15.29 8.42
N SER A 22 1.86 -14.79 8.27
CA SER A 22 1.51 -13.90 7.17
C SER A 22 2.20 -12.55 7.28
N GLU A 23 2.32 -12.02 8.50
CA GLU A 23 3.11 -10.81 8.76
C GLU A 23 4.58 -10.98 8.36
N ASN A 24 5.19 -12.15 8.63
CA ASN A 24 6.55 -12.46 8.20
C ASN A 24 6.67 -12.52 6.67
N ILE A 25 5.66 -13.03 5.98
CA ILE A 25 5.61 -13.05 4.52
C ILE A 25 5.54 -11.62 3.98
N CYS A 26 4.64 -10.79 4.49
CA CYS A 26 4.55 -9.37 4.13
C CYS A 26 5.89 -8.65 4.33
N ARG A 27 6.51 -8.78 5.52
CA ARG A 27 7.84 -8.24 5.82
C ARG A 27 8.90 -8.70 4.82
N THR A 28 8.90 -9.99 4.50
CA THR A 28 9.88 -10.59 3.59
C THR A 28 9.70 -10.06 2.17
N ILE A 29 8.47 -9.96 1.66
CA ILE A 29 8.20 -9.44 0.32
C ILE A 29 8.61 -7.97 0.22
N ILE A 30 8.29 -7.15 1.23
CA ILE A 30 8.71 -5.74 1.27
C ILE A 30 10.25 -5.66 1.21
N ARG A 31 10.95 -6.44 2.05
CA ARG A 31 12.42 -6.48 2.07
C ARG A 31 13.00 -6.91 0.71
N ILE A 32 12.45 -7.95 0.08
CA ILE A 32 12.89 -8.39 -1.25
C ILE A 32 12.74 -7.26 -2.27
N GLY A 33 11.61 -6.54 -2.24
CA GLY A 33 11.40 -5.36 -3.09
C GLY A 33 12.54 -4.35 -2.92
N HIS A 34 12.82 -3.94 -1.69
CA HIS A 34 13.87 -2.96 -1.40
C HIS A 34 15.27 -3.45 -1.78
N GLU A 35 15.61 -4.72 -1.53
CA GLU A 35 16.90 -5.32 -1.90
C GLU A 35 17.12 -5.34 -3.42
N LEU A 36 16.04 -5.43 -4.20
CA LEU A 36 16.08 -5.35 -5.66
C LEU A 36 16.06 -3.89 -6.18
N GLY A 37 16.02 -2.90 -5.29
CA GLY A 37 15.85 -1.48 -5.65
C GLY A 37 14.45 -1.18 -6.20
N LYS A 38 13.44 -1.91 -5.75
CA LYS A 38 12.04 -1.87 -6.20
C LYS A 38 11.10 -1.47 -5.06
N MET A 39 9.89 -1.08 -5.43
CA MET A 39 8.84 -0.70 -4.47
C MET A 39 7.88 -1.86 -4.21
N ALA A 40 7.13 -1.79 -3.11
CA ALA A 40 6.04 -2.71 -2.81
C ALA A 40 4.70 -1.97 -2.67
N ILE A 41 3.62 -2.58 -3.18
CA ILE A 41 2.23 -2.19 -2.88
C ILE A 41 1.53 -3.35 -2.18
N ALA A 42 0.78 -3.06 -1.12
CA ALA A 42 -0.12 -4.01 -0.49
C ALA A 42 -1.57 -3.80 -0.96
N GLU A 43 -2.24 -4.88 -1.37
CA GLU A 43 -3.61 -4.84 -1.86
C GLU A 43 -4.60 -5.41 -0.84
N GLY A 44 -5.80 -4.85 -0.79
CA GLY A 44 -6.87 -5.34 0.08
C GLY A 44 -6.79 -4.86 1.52
N VAL A 45 -6.17 -3.69 1.77
CA VAL A 45 -6.18 -3.04 3.10
C VAL A 45 -7.59 -2.57 3.46
N GLU A 46 -8.14 -3.09 4.54
CA GLU A 46 -9.52 -2.88 4.99
C GLU A 46 -9.60 -2.29 6.41
N SER A 47 -8.50 -2.28 7.17
CA SER A 47 -8.46 -1.71 8.52
C SER A 47 -7.27 -0.77 8.76
N HIS A 48 -7.40 0.05 9.81
CA HIS A 48 -6.32 0.95 10.24
C HIS A 48 -5.10 0.18 10.72
N GLU A 49 -5.30 -0.93 11.42
CA GLU A 49 -4.25 -1.79 11.97
C GLU A 49 -3.41 -2.43 10.85
N GLN A 50 -4.07 -2.88 9.77
CA GLN A 50 -3.38 -3.38 8.58
C GLN A 50 -2.53 -2.29 7.93
N ALA A 51 -3.10 -1.08 7.76
CA ALA A 51 -2.38 0.06 7.19
C ALA A 51 -1.17 0.45 8.05
N ALA A 52 -1.35 0.57 9.37
CA ALA A 52 -0.29 0.90 10.32
C ALA A 52 0.85 -0.12 10.27
N PHE A 53 0.53 -1.42 10.31
CA PHE A 53 1.52 -2.49 10.16
C PHE A 53 2.33 -2.35 8.86
N LEU A 54 1.66 -2.12 7.73
CA LEU A 54 2.33 -2.02 6.43
C LEU A 54 3.25 -0.79 6.35
N ILE A 55 2.81 0.35 6.90
CA ILE A 55 3.61 1.58 6.97
C ILE A 55 4.83 1.39 7.85
N GLU A 56 4.66 0.83 9.06
CA GLU A 56 5.76 0.57 10.00
C GLU A 56 6.83 -0.37 9.43
N ASN A 57 6.43 -1.31 8.56
CA ASN A 57 7.33 -2.25 7.90
C ASN A 57 7.88 -1.74 6.56
N GLY A 58 7.61 -0.48 6.19
CA GLY A 58 8.22 0.17 5.03
C GLY A 58 7.56 -0.15 3.69
N CYS A 59 6.30 -0.58 3.67
CA CYS A 59 5.54 -0.72 2.42
C CYS A 59 5.36 0.67 1.76
N ASN A 60 5.66 0.78 0.46
CA ASN A 60 5.67 2.08 -0.22
C ASN A 60 4.25 2.59 -0.51
N PHE A 61 3.35 1.67 -0.85
CA PHE A 61 1.98 1.99 -1.24
C PHE A 61 1.00 0.99 -0.64
N VAL A 62 -0.22 1.43 -0.43
CA VAL A 62 -1.33 0.60 0.04
C VAL A 62 -2.58 0.89 -0.77
N GLN A 63 -3.38 -0.14 -1.02
CA GLN A 63 -4.66 -0.05 -1.69
C GLN A 63 -5.67 -0.94 -0.96
N GLY A 64 -6.89 -0.44 -0.77
CA GLY A 64 -8.01 -1.25 -0.32
C GLY A 64 -9.19 -0.41 0.15
N TYR A 65 -10.25 -1.09 0.59
CA TYR A 65 -11.52 -0.45 0.95
C TYR A 65 -11.42 0.45 2.18
N PHE A 66 -10.35 0.33 2.98
CA PHE A 66 -10.04 1.30 4.02
C PHE A 66 -9.93 2.73 3.48
N TYR A 67 -9.46 2.89 2.23
CA TYR A 67 -9.31 4.19 1.58
C TYR A 67 -10.49 4.52 0.68
N SER A 68 -10.86 3.60 -0.21
CA SER A 68 -12.01 3.74 -1.10
C SER A 68 -12.37 2.39 -1.72
N HIS A 69 -13.65 2.20 -2.00
CA HIS A 69 -14.09 1.15 -2.91
C HIS A 69 -13.73 1.51 -4.36
N PRO A 70 -13.72 0.54 -5.30
CA PRO A 70 -13.66 0.84 -6.73
C PRO A 70 -14.83 1.74 -7.10
N LEU A 71 -14.51 2.90 -7.68
CA LEU A 71 -15.49 3.92 -8.02
C LEU A 71 -15.82 3.90 -9.53
N PRO A 72 -17.07 4.16 -9.91
CA PRO A 72 -17.42 4.57 -11.27
C PRO A 72 -16.65 5.82 -11.69
N TRP A 73 -16.62 6.08 -13.00
CA TRP A 73 -15.87 7.22 -13.57
C TRP A 73 -16.20 8.57 -12.93
N ASP A 74 -17.50 8.89 -12.78
CA ASP A 74 -17.93 10.19 -12.27
C ASP A 74 -17.56 10.36 -10.79
N GLU A 75 -17.78 9.33 -9.98
CA GLU A 75 -17.40 9.31 -8.55
C GLU A 75 -15.88 9.36 -8.37
N PHE A 76 -15.10 8.71 -9.26
CA PHE A 76 -13.65 8.79 -9.24
C PHE A 76 -13.15 10.21 -9.52
N LEU A 77 -13.77 10.93 -10.47
CA LEU A 77 -13.41 12.32 -10.76
C LEU A 77 -13.65 13.22 -9.54
N GLU A 78 -14.80 13.06 -8.87
CA GLU A 78 -15.08 13.79 -7.63
C GLU A 78 -14.09 13.43 -6.52
N PHE A 79 -13.82 12.14 -6.34
CA PHE A 79 -12.85 11.65 -5.35
C PHE A 79 -11.46 12.27 -5.56
N VAL A 80 -10.97 12.31 -6.80
CA VAL A 80 -9.65 12.89 -7.10
C VAL A 80 -9.62 14.41 -6.92
N GLN A 81 -10.71 15.12 -7.21
CA GLN A 81 -10.80 16.56 -7.03
C GLN A 81 -10.86 17.00 -5.56
N GLN A 82 -11.52 16.20 -4.72
CA GLN A 82 -11.60 16.45 -3.28
C GLN A 82 -10.27 16.19 -2.57
N GLN A 83 -9.43 15.31 -3.13
CA GLN A 83 -8.11 15.00 -2.62
C GLN A 83 -7.10 16.03 -3.12
N ASP A 84 -6.53 16.80 -2.21
CA ASP A 84 -5.60 17.91 -2.52
C ASP A 84 -4.20 17.37 -2.90
N PHE A 85 -4.11 16.67 -4.04
CA PHE A 85 -2.90 16.01 -4.54
C PHE A 85 -1.74 16.98 -4.80
N HIS A 86 -2.02 18.26 -5.01
CA HIS A 86 -1.00 19.30 -5.19
C HIS A 86 -0.14 19.54 -3.94
N THR A 87 -0.71 19.33 -2.75
CA THR A 87 -0.02 19.54 -1.47
C THR A 87 0.72 18.27 -1.03
N GLN A 88 0.16 17.08 -1.30
CA GLN A 88 0.76 15.80 -0.90
C GLN A 88 1.96 15.39 -1.76
N ARG A 89 1.99 15.76 -3.05
CA ARG A 89 3.16 15.49 -3.93
C ARG A 89 4.42 16.21 -3.47
N ARG A 90 4.32 17.36 -2.79
CA ARG A 90 5.47 18.05 -2.18
C ARG A 90 6.01 17.33 -0.94
N LYS A 91 5.16 16.69 -0.14
CA LYS A 91 5.61 15.88 1.01
C LYS A 91 6.23 14.55 0.58
N ALA A 92 5.66 13.89 -0.44
CA ALA A 92 6.22 12.64 -0.97
C ALA A 92 7.58 12.86 -1.68
N LEU A 93 7.83 14.04 -2.24
CA LEU A 93 9.11 14.42 -2.87
C LEU A 93 10.10 15.10 -1.89
N GLN A 94 9.73 15.32 -0.64
CA GLN A 94 10.62 15.87 0.41
C GLN A 94 11.34 14.77 1.21
N ILE A 95 11.19 13.50 0.84
CA ILE A 95 11.91 12.35 1.41
C ILE A 95 12.81 11.73 0.31
N VAL A 96 13.44 12.57 -0.50
CA VAL A 96 14.62 12.21 -1.30
C VAL A 96 15.70 13.26 -1.08
#